data_AF-A0A7W1YZR5-F1
#
_entry.id   AF-A0A7W1YZR5-F1
#
_cell.length_a   1.000
_cell.length_b   1.000
_cell.length_c   1.000
_cell.angle_alpha   90.00
_cell.angle_beta   90.00
_cell.angle_gamma   90.00
#
_symmetry.space_group_name_H-M   'P 1'
#
loop_
_entity.id
_entity.type
_entity.pdbx_description
1 polymer ?
#
loop_
_entity_poly.entity_id
_entity_poly.type
_entity_poly.pdbx_seq_one_letter_code
_entity_poly.pdbx_strand_id
1 'polypeptide(L)'
;MSVPYGVFSISSPGKNPTQNALANANVDGITIAQTWNDLEPNEGEYHFEFLDGAIAMCAAHNKKVLLCIGMQNGKPAWVNTSVTLAGGSFFTFLNDGVPTTIPVFWDPTFLNKKTAMIAALGAHLTNNSNIVVVVASFANATSEDWNVPHAQTDIAQWLTLGYTSDKLVAAGQRIIDATMAAFPNQIVTLAVSGNGHLGGGLNLDPTSDYVPRTVVGLERALWPGRLNIQKNDLSTFIPPAPGTDSLYQMI
;
A
#
# COMPACT_ATOMS: atom_id res chain seq x y z
N MET A 1 2.99 11.91 -18.68
CA MET A 1 2.03 10.80 -18.67
C MET A 1 0.68 11.35 -18.23
N SER A 2 -0.43 10.97 -18.86
CA SER A 2 -1.76 11.35 -18.38
C SER A 2 -2.13 10.50 -17.16
N VAL A 3 -2.74 11.12 -16.15
CA VAL A 3 -3.21 10.39 -14.97
C VAL A 3 -4.33 9.43 -15.40
N PRO A 4 -4.22 8.11 -15.13
CA PRO A 4 -5.29 7.17 -15.41
C PRO A 4 -6.56 7.57 -14.64
N TYR A 5 -7.69 7.54 -15.32
CA TYR A 5 -9.01 7.77 -14.75
C TYR A 5 -9.97 6.68 -15.24
N GLY A 6 -11.05 6.46 -14.49
CA GLY A 6 -12.09 5.50 -14.82
C GLY A 6 -12.58 4.70 -13.60
N VAL A 7 -13.52 3.78 -13.85
CA VAL A 7 -14.06 2.85 -12.86
C VAL A 7 -13.21 1.58 -12.84
N PHE A 8 -12.62 1.27 -11.70
CA PHE A 8 -11.84 0.05 -11.49
C PHE A 8 -12.62 -0.95 -10.65
N SER A 9 -12.91 -2.12 -11.21
CA SER A 9 -13.51 -3.21 -10.43
C SER A 9 -12.44 -3.87 -9.56
N ILE A 10 -12.70 -4.01 -8.27
CA ILE A 10 -11.77 -4.71 -7.36
C ILE A 10 -12.03 -6.22 -7.38
N SER A 11 -10.95 -7.00 -7.51
CA SER A 11 -10.98 -8.46 -7.33
C SER A 11 -10.43 -8.79 -5.94
N SER A 12 -10.96 -9.83 -5.29
CA SER A 12 -10.35 -10.34 -4.05
C SER A 12 -8.91 -10.80 -4.31
N PRO A 13 -8.00 -10.70 -3.32
CA PRO A 13 -6.63 -11.16 -3.48
C PRO A 13 -6.54 -12.61 -3.99
N GLY A 14 -5.70 -12.85 -5.00
CA GLY A 14 -5.48 -14.17 -5.60
C GLY A 14 -6.68 -14.70 -6.41
N LYS A 15 -7.65 -13.84 -6.77
CA LYS A 15 -8.80 -14.21 -7.59
C LYS A 15 -8.76 -13.49 -8.94
N ASN A 16 -9.07 -14.26 -9.99
CA ASN A 16 -9.18 -13.71 -11.34
C ASN A 16 -10.31 -12.66 -11.43
N PRO A 17 -10.19 -11.69 -12.35
CA PRO A 17 -11.27 -10.78 -12.66
C PRO A 17 -12.53 -11.55 -13.04
N THR A 18 -13.69 -11.08 -12.58
CA THR A 18 -14.95 -11.71 -12.98
C THR A 18 -15.26 -11.42 -14.45
N GLN A 19 -15.91 -12.37 -15.13
CA GLN A 19 -16.33 -12.19 -16.51
C GLN A 19 -17.25 -10.96 -16.68
N ASN A 20 -18.11 -10.69 -15.70
CA ASN A 20 -18.98 -9.52 -15.71
C ASN A 20 -18.18 -8.22 -15.70
N ALA A 21 -17.13 -8.10 -14.88
CA ALA A 21 -16.29 -6.91 -14.87
C ALA A 21 -15.50 -6.76 -16.18
N LEU A 22 -14.97 -7.86 -16.72
CA LEU A 22 -14.23 -7.85 -17.99
C LEU A 22 -15.11 -7.48 -19.20
N ALA A 23 -16.37 -7.94 -19.22
CA ALA A 23 -17.29 -7.67 -20.33
C ALA A 23 -18.02 -6.31 -20.21
N ASN A 24 -18.04 -5.69 -19.03
CA ASN A 24 -18.78 -4.45 -18.82
C ASN A 24 -18.05 -3.24 -19.43
N ALA A 25 -18.72 -2.52 -20.34
CA ALA A 25 -18.18 -1.32 -20.99
C ALA A 25 -17.99 -0.13 -20.03
N ASN A 26 -18.69 -0.11 -18.89
CA ASN A 26 -18.57 0.94 -17.87
C ASN A 26 -17.44 0.67 -16.86
N VAL A 27 -16.67 -0.42 -17.04
CA VAL A 27 -15.50 -0.74 -16.22
C VAL A 27 -14.27 -0.47 -17.06
N ASP A 28 -13.46 0.52 -16.68
CA ASP A 28 -12.25 0.91 -17.42
C ASP A 28 -11.03 0.06 -17.08
N GLY A 29 -11.02 -0.52 -15.88
CA GLY A 29 -9.91 -1.32 -15.40
C GLY A 29 -10.28 -2.27 -14.28
N ILE A 30 -9.32 -3.09 -13.90
CA ILE A 30 -9.42 -4.04 -12.79
C ILE A 30 -8.30 -3.76 -11.79
N THR A 31 -8.63 -3.78 -10.50
CA THR A 31 -7.61 -3.90 -9.46
C THR A 31 -7.28 -5.38 -9.30
N ILE A 32 -6.04 -5.74 -9.65
CA ILE A 32 -5.48 -7.07 -9.44
C ILE A 32 -4.74 -7.05 -8.12
N ALA A 33 -5.21 -7.88 -7.19
CA ALA A 33 -4.60 -8.04 -5.89
C ALA A 33 -4.05 -9.46 -5.70
N GLN A 34 -2.88 -9.57 -5.07
CA GLN A 34 -2.32 -10.84 -4.58
C GLN A 34 -1.66 -10.58 -3.23
N THR A 35 -1.58 -11.58 -2.36
CA THR A 35 -0.79 -11.47 -1.12
C THR A 35 0.70 -11.63 -1.42
N TRP A 36 1.57 -11.05 -0.59
CA TRP A 36 3.00 -11.29 -0.71
C TRP A 36 3.34 -12.78 -0.46
N ASN A 37 2.64 -13.47 0.43
CA ASN A 37 2.85 -14.89 0.69
C ASN A 37 2.57 -15.79 -0.52
N ASP A 38 1.53 -15.48 -1.30
CA ASP A 38 1.25 -16.24 -2.52
C ASP A 38 2.22 -15.89 -3.65
N LEU A 39 2.77 -14.67 -3.64
CA LEU A 39 3.74 -14.20 -4.62
C LEU A 39 5.17 -14.70 -4.34
N GLU A 40 5.56 -14.76 -3.07
CA GLU A 40 6.92 -15.13 -2.63
C GLU A 40 6.84 -16.04 -1.39
N PRO A 41 6.38 -17.30 -1.55
CA PRO A 41 6.18 -18.22 -0.43
C PRO A 41 7.49 -18.55 0.29
N ASN A 42 8.62 -18.54 -0.42
CA ASN A 42 9.97 -18.64 0.12
C ASN A 42 10.79 -17.44 -0.34
N GLU A 43 11.74 -16.99 0.49
CA GLU A 43 12.58 -15.84 0.16
C GLU A 43 13.30 -16.02 -1.19
N GLY A 44 13.07 -15.09 -2.12
CA GLY A 44 13.63 -15.08 -3.47
C GLY A 44 12.96 -16.02 -4.48
N GLU A 45 11.95 -16.80 -4.08
CA GLU A 45 11.19 -17.69 -4.96
C GLU A 45 9.85 -17.04 -5.32
N TYR A 46 9.79 -16.39 -6.49
CA TYR A 46 8.61 -15.66 -6.93
C TYR A 46 7.69 -16.47 -7.85
N HIS A 47 6.39 -16.47 -7.56
CA HIS A 47 5.32 -17.15 -8.29
C HIS A 47 4.43 -16.10 -8.99
N PHE A 48 4.75 -15.78 -10.24
CA PHE A 48 4.08 -14.72 -11.02
C PHE A 48 2.87 -15.21 -11.84
N GLU A 49 2.60 -16.51 -11.88
CA GLU A 49 1.63 -17.13 -12.79
C GLU A 49 0.23 -16.53 -12.64
N PHE A 50 -0.19 -16.24 -11.41
CA PHE A 50 -1.46 -15.59 -11.13
C PHE A 50 -1.51 -14.17 -11.72
N LEU A 51 -0.50 -13.34 -11.45
CA LEU A 51 -0.45 -11.96 -11.94
C LEU A 51 -0.44 -11.94 -13.47
N ASP A 52 0.42 -12.76 -14.09
CA ASP A 52 0.53 -12.85 -15.54
C ASP A 52 -0.79 -13.25 -16.19
N GLY A 53 -1.45 -14.29 -15.65
CA GLY A 53 -2.75 -14.75 -16.14
C GLY A 53 -3.84 -13.68 -15.99
N ALA A 54 -3.93 -13.06 -14.81
CA ALA A 54 -4.95 -12.06 -14.53
C ALA A 54 -4.76 -10.77 -15.36
N ILE A 55 -3.50 -10.35 -15.57
CA ILE A 55 -3.17 -9.20 -16.43
C ILE A 55 -3.46 -9.53 -17.89
N ALA A 56 -3.14 -10.73 -18.36
CA ALA A 56 -3.47 -11.17 -19.72
C ALA A 56 -4.99 -11.18 -19.98
N MET A 57 -5.79 -11.61 -19.00
CA MET A 57 -7.26 -11.50 -19.08
C MET A 57 -7.72 -10.05 -19.21
N CYS A 58 -7.13 -9.13 -18.45
CA CYS A 58 -7.43 -7.70 -18.58
C CYS A 58 -7.05 -7.16 -19.97
N ALA A 59 -5.87 -7.51 -20.46
CA ALA A 59 -5.38 -7.10 -21.77
C ALA A 59 -6.30 -7.58 -22.91
N ALA A 60 -6.73 -8.84 -22.88
CA ALA A 60 -7.65 -9.41 -23.86
C ALA A 60 -9.02 -8.68 -23.92
N HIS A 61 -9.40 -7.99 -22.84
CA HIS A 61 -10.64 -7.22 -22.72
C HIS A 61 -10.42 -5.69 -22.77
N ASN A 62 -9.24 -5.24 -23.18
CA ASN A 62 -8.85 -3.82 -23.21
C ASN A 62 -9.05 -3.10 -21.86
N LYS A 63 -8.86 -3.83 -20.75
CA LYS A 63 -8.93 -3.27 -19.40
C LYS A 63 -7.54 -2.83 -18.94
N LYS A 64 -7.52 -1.70 -18.24
CA LYS A 64 -6.35 -1.23 -17.49
C LYS A 64 -6.20 -2.02 -16.18
N VAL A 65 -5.00 -2.04 -15.62
CA VAL A 65 -4.69 -2.72 -14.37
C VAL A 65 -4.16 -1.71 -13.33
N LEU A 66 -4.77 -1.76 -12.15
CA LEU A 66 -4.18 -1.26 -10.91
C LEU A 66 -3.61 -2.46 -10.15
N LEU A 67 -2.31 -2.49 -9.93
CA LEU A 67 -1.61 -3.58 -9.25
C LEU A 67 -1.48 -3.28 -7.75
N CYS A 68 -1.93 -4.22 -6.92
CA CYS A 68 -1.89 -4.09 -5.47
C CYS A 68 -1.35 -5.39 -4.85
N ILE A 69 -0.30 -5.30 -4.03
CA ILE A 69 0.24 -6.48 -3.32
C ILE A 69 0.00 -6.33 -1.83
N GLY A 70 -0.57 -7.36 -1.21
CA GLY A 70 -0.83 -7.44 0.22
C GLY A 70 0.47 -7.58 1.02
N MET A 71 1.11 -6.49 1.45
CA MET A 71 2.48 -6.50 2.00
C MET A 71 2.55 -6.67 3.52
N GLN A 72 1.46 -6.49 4.25
CA GLN A 72 1.44 -6.63 5.72
C GLN A 72 0.66 -7.85 6.21
N ASN A 73 -0.66 -7.85 6.01
CA ASN A 73 -1.54 -8.95 6.38
C ASN A 73 -1.27 -10.20 5.52
N GLY A 74 -0.91 -9.98 4.26
CA GLY A 74 -0.53 -11.02 3.31
C GLY A 74 0.96 -11.39 3.34
N LYS A 75 1.72 -11.00 4.36
CA LYS A 75 3.16 -11.20 4.46
C LYS A 75 3.53 -12.68 4.71
N PRO A 76 4.54 -13.24 4.03
CA PRO A 76 5.04 -14.58 4.31
C PRO A 76 5.63 -14.74 5.73
N ALA A 77 5.51 -15.93 6.31
CA ALA A 77 6.05 -16.20 7.65
C ALA A 77 7.57 -16.02 7.76
N TRP A 78 8.32 -16.31 6.68
CA TRP A 78 9.78 -16.17 6.65
C TRP A 78 10.24 -14.72 6.87
N VAL A 79 9.41 -13.73 6.56
CA VAL A 79 9.70 -12.32 6.84
C VAL A 79 9.72 -12.05 8.34
N ASN A 80 8.74 -12.57 9.09
CA ASN A 80 8.74 -12.46 10.56
C ASN A 80 9.95 -13.18 11.16
N THR A 81 10.27 -14.38 10.65
CA THR A 81 11.48 -15.11 11.07
C THR A 81 12.74 -14.26 10.86
N SER A 82 12.87 -13.62 9.69
CA SER A 82 14.00 -12.73 9.37
C SER A 82 14.10 -11.55 10.33
N VAL A 83 12.97 -10.88 10.61
CA VAL A 83 12.91 -9.76 11.56
C VAL A 83 13.33 -10.22 12.96
N THR A 84 12.80 -11.35 13.44
CA THR A 84 13.17 -11.92 14.75
C THR A 84 14.66 -12.25 14.84
N LEU A 85 15.22 -12.91 13.83
CA LEU A 85 16.64 -13.27 13.80
C LEU A 85 17.56 -12.04 13.77
N ALA A 86 17.09 -10.93 13.21
CA ALA A 86 17.78 -9.65 13.22
C ALA A 86 17.58 -8.85 14.53
N GLY A 87 16.82 -9.37 15.51
CA GLY A 87 16.50 -8.67 16.75
C GLY A 87 15.49 -7.52 16.57
N GLY A 88 14.68 -7.58 15.50
CA GLY A 88 13.67 -6.56 15.19
C GLY A 88 12.51 -6.54 16.18
N SER A 89 11.80 -5.41 16.16
CA SER A 89 10.67 -5.16 17.08
C SER A 89 9.32 -5.44 16.44
N PHE A 90 8.38 -5.88 17.27
CA PHE A 90 7.01 -6.18 16.87
C PHE A 90 6.02 -5.37 17.69
N PHE A 91 4.93 -4.99 17.03
CA PHE A 91 3.79 -4.30 17.60
C PHE A 91 2.58 -5.22 17.58
N THR A 92 1.78 -5.20 18.64
CA THR A 92 0.63 -6.09 18.82
C THR A 92 -0.61 -5.29 19.20
N PHE A 93 -1.68 -5.44 18.44
CA PHE A 93 -2.95 -4.72 18.65
C PHE A 93 -4.12 -5.68 18.53
N LEU A 94 -5.32 -5.21 18.89
CA LEU A 94 -6.55 -5.94 18.63
C LEU A 94 -7.11 -5.52 17.27
N ASN A 95 -7.15 -6.46 16.33
CA ASN A 95 -7.86 -6.32 15.07
C ASN A 95 -9.23 -6.99 15.20
N ASP A 96 -10.30 -6.22 15.32
CA ASP A 96 -11.66 -6.74 15.56
C ASP A 96 -11.74 -7.74 16.73
N GLY A 97 -11.03 -7.43 17.82
CA GLY A 97 -10.95 -8.26 19.02
C GLY A 97 -9.94 -9.41 18.95
N VAL A 98 -9.27 -9.60 17.82
CA VAL A 98 -8.23 -10.64 17.63
C VAL A 98 -6.84 -10.04 17.80
N PRO A 99 -6.02 -10.53 18.77
CA PRO A 99 -4.62 -10.12 18.89
C PRO A 99 -3.85 -10.38 17.59
N THR A 100 -3.30 -9.32 17.00
CA THR A 100 -2.58 -9.33 15.74
C THR A 100 -1.22 -8.69 15.94
N THR A 101 -0.16 -9.35 15.45
CA THR A 101 1.22 -8.91 15.62
C THR A 101 1.88 -8.62 14.28
N ILE A 102 2.52 -7.45 14.18
CA ILE A 102 3.21 -6.96 13.00
C ILE A 102 4.64 -6.50 13.33
N PRO A 103 5.63 -6.65 12.43
CA PRO A 103 6.86 -5.88 12.54
C PRO A 103 6.55 -4.38 12.60
N VAL A 104 7.33 -3.60 13.35
CA VAL A 104 7.21 -2.14 13.30
C VAL A 104 7.47 -1.65 11.87
N PHE A 105 6.75 -0.61 11.42
CA PHE A 105 6.79 -0.17 10.01
C PHE A 105 8.18 0.28 9.53
N TRP A 106 9.03 0.73 10.47
CA TRP A 106 10.40 1.21 10.21
C TRP A 106 11.48 0.16 10.46
N ASP A 107 11.12 -1.11 10.70
CA ASP A 107 12.12 -2.15 10.90
C ASP A 107 12.99 -2.31 9.63
N PRO A 108 14.33 -2.22 9.74
CA PRO A 108 15.20 -2.20 8.57
C PRO A 108 15.18 -3.54 7.82
N THR A 109 15.06 -4.66 8.53
CA THR A 109 14.97 -5.99 7.90
C THR A 109 13.66 -6.09 7.14
N PHE A 110 12.56 -5.67 7.74
CA PHE A 110 11.26 -5.67 7.08
C PHE A 110 11.23 -4.81 5.82
N LEU A 111 11.75 -3.58 5.90
CA LEU A 111 11.86 -2.68 4.76
C LEU A 111 12.77 -3.25 3.66
N ASN A 112 13.91 -3.87 4.02
CA ASN A 112 14.78 -4.53 3.04
C ASN A 112 14.02 -5.61 2.26
N LYS A 113 13.30 -6.50 2.96
CA LYS A 113 12.51 -7.57 2.31
C LYS A 113 11.40 -7.00 1.42
N LYS A 114 10.66 -5.99 1.89
CA LYS A 114 9.64 -5.30 1.09
C LYS A 114 10.23 -4.71 -0.19
N THR A 115 11.35 -4.00 -0.09
CA THR A 115 11.99 -3.38 -1.26
C THR A 115 12.54 -4.42 -2.25
N ALA A 116 13.00 -5.58 -1.78
CA ALA A 116 13.44 -6.67 -2.65
C ALA A 116 12.27 -7.25 -3.46
N MET A 117 11.13 -7.49 -2.80
CA MET A 117 9.91 -7.96 -3.46
C MET A 117 9.38 -6.94 -4.49
N ILE A 118 9.37 -5.64 -4.14
CA ILE A 118 8.99 -4.57 -5.06
C ILE A 118 9.91 -4.55 -6.28
N ALA A 119 11.23 -4.72 -6.10
CA ALA A 119 12.18 -4.78 -7.19
C ALA A 119 11.95 -5.99 -8.11
N ALA A 120 11.64 -7.17 -7.55
CA ALA A 120 11.31 -8.37 -8.32
C ALA A 120 10.04 -8.19 -9.15
N LEU A 121 8.99 -7.60 -8.57
CA LEU A 121 7.77 -7.23 -9.30
C LEU A 121 8.05 -6.27 -10.45
N GLY A 122 8.83 -5.21 -10.20
CA GLY A 122 9.21 -4.25 -11.25
C GLY A 122 9.98 -4.92 -12.38
N ALA A 123 10.98 -5.74 -12.05
CA ALA A 123 11.77 -6.47 -13.04
C ALA A 123 10.91 -7.36 -13.95
N HIS A 124 9.84 -7.96 -13.41
CA HIS A 124 8.93 -8.82 -14.17
C HIS A 124 7.85 -8.04 -14.94
N LEU A 125 7.24 -7.03 -14.31
CA LEU A 125 5.97 -6.45 -14.77
C LEU A 125 6.07 -5.03 -15.35
N THR A 126 7.18 -4.30 -15.15
CA THR A 126 7.25 -2.87 -15.49
C THR A 126 7.03 -2.53 -16.96
N ASN A 127 7.32 -3.47 -17.87
CA ASN A 127 7.13 -3.29 -19.30
C ASN A 127 5.70 -3.62 -19.77
N ASN A 128 4.82 -4.07 -18.86
CA ASN A 128 3.45 -4.39 -19.19
C ASN A 128 2.59 -3.11 -19.27
N SER A 129 2.23 -2.69 -20.48
CA SER A 129 1.48 -1.46 -20.73
C SER A 129 0.04 -1.44 -20.19
N ASN A 130 -0.52 -2.60 -19.82
CA ASN A 130 -1.84 -2.65 -19.20
C ASN A 130 -1.79 -2.22 -17.73
N ILE A 131 -0.65 -2.33 -17.06
CA ILE A 131 -0.46 -1.83 -15.69
C ILE A 131 -0.26 -0.34 -15.78
N VAL A 132 -1.22 0.42 -15.23
CA VAL A 132 -1.22 1.89 -15.28
C VAL A 132 -1.04 2.52 -13.91
N VAL A 133 -1.40 1.78 -12.84
CA VAL A 133 -1.26 2.21 -11.45
C VAL A 133 -0.65 1.08 -10.62
N VAL A 134 0.27 1.40 -9.71
CA VAL A 134 0.85 0.48 -8.72
C VAL A 134 0.67 1.07 -7.32
N VAL A 135 0.21 0.27 -6.36
CA VAL A 135 0.01 0.70 -4.97
C VAL A 135 1.33 0.63 -4.18
N ALA A 136 1.66 1.69 -3.44
CA ALA A 136 2.84 1.77 -2.55
C ALA A 136 2.41 1.92 -1.08
N SER A 137 1.93 0.85 -0.45
CA SER A 137 1.51 0.86 0.95
C SER A 137 2.68 0.71 1.92
N PHE A 138 2.74 1.55 2.95
CA PHE A 138 3.76 1.45 4.00
C PHE A 138 3.23 1.57 5.43
N ALA A 139 2.11 2.28 5.63
CA ALA A 139 1.47 2.51 6.93
C ALA A 139 0.16 1.72 7.04
N ASN A 140 0.23 0.41 6.81
CA ASN A 140 -0.94 -0.45 6.60
C ASN A 140 -0.91 -1.70 7.49
N ALA A 141 -1.61 -1.70 8.62
CA ALA A 141 -1.53 -2.82 9.58
C ALA A 141 -2.29 -4.09 9.15
N THR A 142 -3.46 -3.95 8.50
CA THR A 142 -4.41 -5.07 8.28
C THR A 142 -4.89 -5.22 6.84
N SER A 143 -4.68 -4.21 6.00
CA SER A 143 -5.08 -4.16 4.60
C SER A 143 -4.03 -3.43 3.77
N GLU A 144 -4.35 -3.02 2.55
CA GLU A 144 -3.56 -2.08 1.74
C GLU A 144 -4.09 -0.64 1.84
N ASP A 145 -4.95 -0.38 2.82
CA ASP A 145 -5.36 0.95 3.24
C ASP A 145 -4.43 1.49 4.34
N TRP A 146 -4.42 2.81 4.51
CA TRP A 146 -3.69 3.44 5.59
C TRP A 146 -4.36 3.09 6.93
N ASN A 147 -3.64 2.35 7.76
CA ASN A 147 -4.07 1.97 9.10
C ASN A 147 -2.85 1.84 10.02
N VAL A 148 -2.61 2.89 10.81
CA VAL A 148 -1.71 2.85 11.96
C VAL A 148 -2.58 2.69 13.21
N PRO A 149 -2.58 1.53 13.89
CA PRO A 149 -3.38 1.30 15.08
C PRO A 149 -3.09 2.36 16.14
N HIS A 150 -4.14 2.98 16.66
CA HIS A 150 -4.04 4.18 17.49
C HIS A 150 -5.09 4.25 18.60
N ALA A 151 -5.59 3.10 19.08
CA ALA A 151 -6.25 3.10 20.38
C ALA A 151 -5.29 3.60 21.47
N GLN A 152 -5.79 4.03 22.62
CA GLN A 152 -4.96 4.58 23.70
C GLN A 152 -3.80 3.66 24.11
N THR A 153 -4.04 2.34 24.17
CA THR A 153 -3.03 1.33 24.47
C THR A 153 -2.00 1.16 23.34
N ASP A 154 -2.45 1.29 22.09
CA ASP A 154 -1.62 1.18 20.90
C ASP A 154 -0.60 2.32 20.84
N ILE A 155 -1.05 3.54 21.13
CA ILE A 155 -0.18 4.74 21.15
C ILE A 155 0.96 4.55 22.15
N ALA A 156 0.64 4.10 23.37
CA ALA A 156 1.65 3.88 24.41
C ALA A 156 2.68 2.79 24.00
N GLN A 157 2.22 1.73 23.34
CA GLN A 157 3.10 0.67 22.86
C GLN A 157 4.00 1.16 21.71
N TRP A 158 3.45 1.88 20.73
CA TRP A 158 4.26 2.46 19.65
C TRP A 158 5.38 3.33 20.18
N LEU A 159 5.09 4.21 21.15
CA LEU A 159 6.08 5.06 21.80
C LEU A 159 7.14 4.23 22.55
N THR A 160 6.74 3.14 23.22
CA THR A 160 7.67 2.22 23.90
C THR A 160 8.59 1.50 22.91
N LEU A 161 8.09 1.16 21.71
CA LEU A 161 8.86 0.59 20.60
C LEU A 161 9.72 1.66 19.88
N GLY A 162 9.69 2.91 20.33
CA GLY A 162 10.49 4.00 19.83
C GLY A 162 9.95 4.65 18.57
N TYR A 163 8.63 4.65 18.37
CA TYR A 163 7.99 5.41 17.29
C TYR A 163 8.44 6.88 17.29
N THR A 164 8.73 7.40 16.11
CA THR A 164 8.77 8.84 15.82
C THR A 164 8.10 9.07 14.47
N SER A 165 7.53 10.25 14.24
CA SER A 165 7.00 10.62 12.93
C SER A 165 8.07 10.47 11.84
N ASP A 166 9.32 10.84 12.12
CA ASP A 166 10.44 10.72 11.18
C ASP A 166 10.71 9.27 10.76
N LYS A 167 10.58 8.31 11.67
CA LYS A 167 10.74 6.88 11.34
C LYS A 167 9.68 6.40 10.37
N LEU A 168 8.41 6.80 10.59
CA LEU A 168 7.33 6.42 9.70
C LEU A 168 7.41 7.15 8.35
N VAL A 169 7.79 8.44 8.35
CA VAL A 169 8.07 9.20 7.12
C VAL A 169 9.19 8.53 6.33
N ALA A 170 10.33 8.22 6.94
CA ALA A 170 11.46 7.58 6.26
C ALA A 170 11.11 6.19 5.72
N ALA A 171 10.32 5.40 6.45
CA ALA A 171 9.78 4.14 5.96
C ALA A 171 8.90 4.35 4.72
N GLY A 172 8.05 5.38 4.74
CA GLY A 172 7.19 5.72 3.60
C GLY A 172 7.96 6.15 2.37
N GLN A 173 8.92 7.08 2.50
CA GLN A 173 9.79 7.48 1.40
C GLN A 173 10.49 6.27 0.79
N ARG A 174 11.07 5.41 1.62
CA ARG A 174 11.78 4.21 1.15
C ARG A 174 10.90 3.28 0.31
N ILE A 175 9.66 3.04 0.71
CA ILE A 175 8.74 2.17 -0.03
C ILE A 175 8.21 2.84 -1.31
N ILE A 176 7.94 4.14 -1.26
CA ILE A 176 7.46 4.91 -2.42
C ILE A 176 8.58 5.01 -3.46
N ASP A 177 9.79 5.39 -3.06
CA ASP A 177 10.98 5.45 -3.91
C ASP A 177 11.29 4.10 -4.55
N ALA A 178 11.24 3.00 -3.78
CA ALA A 178 11.45 1.66 -4.31
C ALA A 178 10.40 1.32 -5.37
N THR A 179 9.13 1.67 -5.13
CA THR A 179 8.04 1.43 -6.09
C THR A 179 8.23 2.30 -7.35
N MET A 180 8.58 3.58 -7.20
CA MET A 180 8.84 4.49 -8.32
C MET A 180 9.99 4.01 -9.20
N ALA A 181 11.07 3.52 -8.57
CA ALA A 181 12.24 2.98 -9.26
C ALA A 181 11.94 1.65 -9.97
N ALA A 182 11.14 0.77 -9.35
CA ALA A 182 10.74 -0.52 -9.92
C ALA A 182 9.75 -0.36 -11.09
N PHE A 183 8.90 0.66 -11.03
CA PHE A 183 7.85 0.94 -12.01
C PHE A 183 8.01 2.33 -12.63
N PRO A 184 9.08 2.60 -13.40
CA PRO A 184 9.39 3.92 -13.95
C PRO A 184 8.38 4.44 -14.98
N ASN A 185 7.37 3.67 -15.38
CA ASN A 185 6.38 4.07 -16.38
C ASN A 185 4.94 4.06 -15.85
N GLN A 186 4.71 3.79 -14.56
CA GLN A 186 3.37 3.68 -13.99
C GLN A 186 3.12 4.79 -12.99
N ILE A 187 1.87 5.21 -12.86
CA ILE A 187 1.50 6.04 -11.71
C ILE A 187 1.62 5.19 -10.45
N VAL A 188 2.19 5.76 -9.39
CA VAL A 188 2.17 5.14 -8.07
C VAL A 188 1.05 5.77 -7.28
N THR A 189 0.25 4.95 -6.59
CA THR A 189 -0.82 5.44 -5.71
C THR A 189 -0.52 5.07 -4.26
N LEU A 190 -0.87 5.98 -3.35
CA LEU A 190 -0.74 5.81 -1.91
C LEU A 190 -2.08 6.11 -1.25
N ALA A 191 -2.64 5.13 -0.55
CA ALA A 191 -3.75 5.38 0.37
C ALA A 191 -3.27 6.25 1.53
N VAL A 192 -4.05 7.25 1.95
CA VAL A 192 -3.74 8.09 3.11
C VAL A 192 -4.91 8.17 4.08
N SER A 193 -4.60 8.25 5.37
CA SER A 193 -5.55 8.49 6.45
C SER A 193 -4.84 9.15 7.63
N GLY A 194 -5.58 9.45 8.70
CA GLY A 194 -5.01 10.02 9.92
C GLY A 194 -4.30 8.98 10.78
N ASN A 195 -3.28 9.43 11.51
CA ASN A 195 -2.63 8.71 12.60
C ASN A 195 -3.18 9.17 13.96
N GLY A 196 -2.84 8.42 15.01
CA GLY A 196 -3.24 8.71 16.39
C GLY A 196 -2.86 10.11 16.85
N HIS A 197 -3.86 10.99 16.98
CA HIS A 197 -3.75 12.31 17.59
C HIS A 197 -5.01 12.56 18.44
N LEU A 198 -5.07 11.93 19.62
CA LEU A 198 -6.27 11.91 20.46
C LEU A 198 -6.33 13.09 21.45
N GLY A 199 -5.26 13.89 21.56
CA GLY A 199 -5.13 14.93 22.58
C GLY A 199 -4.75 14.36 23.96
N GLY A 200 -4.62 15.25 24.96
CA GLY A 200 -4.33 14.84 26.34
C GLY A 200 -2.99 14.11 26.56
N GLY A 201 -2.01 14.29 25.65
CA GLY A 201 -0.70 13.62 25.69
C GLY A 201 -0.64 12.26 24.96
N LEU A 202 -1.72 11.85 24.30
CA LEU A 202 -1.83 10.60 23.55
C LEU A 202 -1.75 10.86 22.05
N ASN A 203 -0.60 11.34 21.60
CA ASN A 203 -0.35 11.68 20.20
C ASN A 203 0.87 10.92 19.70
N LEU A 204 0.72 10.17 18.60
CA LEU A 204 1.86 9.65 17.84
C LEU A 204 2.55 10.80 17.09
N ASP A 205 1.75 11.70 16.54
CA ASP A 205 2.21 12.74 15.63
C ASP A 205 1.77 14.15 16.05
N PRO A 206 2.46 15.21 15.58
CA PRO A 206 2.09 16.61 15.88
C PRO A 206 0.64 16.98 15.53
N THR A 207 0.12 16.40 14.44
CA THR A 207 -1.29 16.44 14.03
C THR A 207 -1.65 15.05 13.48
N SER A 208 -2.93 14.71 13.40
CA SER A 208 -3.38 13.43 12.82
C SER A 208 -2.92 13.25 11.37
N ASP A 209 -2.64 14.34 10.66
CA ASP A 209 -2.27 14.35 9.25
C ASP A 209 -0.80 14.63 8.98
N TYR A 210 0.04 14.72 10.03
CA TYR A 210 1.43 15.15 9.88
C TYR A 210 2.24 14.22 8.98
N VAL A 211 2.26 12.91 9.27
CA VAL A 211 3.00 11.91 8.49
C VAL A 211 2.50 11.83 7.04
N PRO A 212 1.19 11.63 6.76
CA PRO A 212 0.74 11.54 5.37
C PRO A 212 1.02 12.83 4.60
N ARG A 213 0.81 14.03 5.19
CA ARG A 213 1.16 15.29 4.50
C ARG A 213 2.65 15.41 4.21
N THR A 214 3.48 15.04 5.19
CA THR A 214 4.94 15.15 5.06
C THR A 214 5.44 14.24 3.95
N VAL A 215 5.05 12.95 3.96
CA VAL A 215 5.49 12.01 2.93
C VAL A 215 4.95 12.42 1.55
N VAL A 216 3.69 12.84 1.44
CA VAL A 216 3.11 13.26 0.16
C VAL A 216 3.81 14.48 -0.40
N GLY A 217 4.13 15.47 0.45
CA GLY A 217 4.86 16.66 0.04
C GLY A 217 6.27 16.34 -0.47
N LEU A 218 7.02 15.52 0.26
CA LEU A 218 8.37 15.09 -0.13
C LEU A 218 8.35 14.30 -1.44
N GLU A 219 7.48 13.30 -1.54
CA GLU A 219 7.47 12.38 -2.68
C GLU A 219 6.89 13.01 -3.96
N ARG A 220 5.92 13.93 -3.85
CA ARG A 220 5.46 14.70 -5.02
C ARG A 220 6.52 15.67 -5.52
N ALA A 221 7.37 16.21 -4.62
CA ALA A 221 8.49 17.06 -5.01
C ALA A 221 9.59 16.26 -5.72
N LEU A 222 9.87 15.04 -5.25
CA LEU A 222 10.86 14.14 -5.85
C LEU A 222 10.36 13.50 -7.15
N TRP A 223 9.08 13.15 -7.22
CA TRP A 223 8.44 12.44 -8.33
C TRP A 223 7.26 13.22 -8.93
N PRO A 224 7.53 14.37 -9.59
CA PRO A 224 6.48 15.27 -10.05
C PRO A 224 5.54 14.58 -11.06
N GLY A 225 4.23 14.62 -10.76
CA GLY A 225 3.18 14.04 -11.60
C GLY A 225 3.10 12.51 -11.61
N ARG A 226 3.77 11.83 -10.66
CA ARG A 226 3.82 10.36 -10.59
C ARG A 226 3.14 9.76 -9.36
N LEU A 227 2.94 10.53 -8.29
CA LEU A 227 2.28 10.09 -7.06
C LEU A 227 0.82 10.57 -7.01
N ASN A 228 -0.10 9.62 -7.13
CA ASN A 228 -1.52 9.80 -6.86
C ASN A 228 -1.82 9.51 -5.38
N ILE A 229 -2.72 10.29 -4.81
CA ILE A 229 -3.18 10.09 -3.44
C ILE A 229 -4.58 9.50 -3.49
N GLN A 230 -4.73 8.38 -2.78
CA GLN A 230 -5.95 7.63 -2.70
C GLN A 230 -6.56 7.83 -1.32
N LYS A 231 -7.88 8.05 -1.31
CA LYS A 231 -8.67 8.01 -0.09
C LYS A 231 -9.63 6.84 -0.21
N ASN A 232 -9.52 5.91 0.73
CA ASN A 232 -10.46 4.80 0.84
C ASN A 232 -11.53 5.22 1.84
N ASP A 233 -12.74 5.45 1.35
CA ASP A 233 -13.91 5.77 2.16
C ASP A 233 -15.12 5.03 1.64
N LEU A 234 -15.99 4.63 2.55
CA LEU A 234 -17.37 4.29 2.23
C LEU A 234 -18.17 5.59 2.28
N SER A 235 -18.44 6.18 1.12
CA SER A 235 -19.18 7.43 1.00
C SER A 235 -20.33 7.29 0.00
N THR A 236 -21.46 7.93 0.30
CA THR A 236 -22.53 8.16 -0.67
C THR A 236 -22.20 9.31 -1.63
N PHE A 237 -21.14 10.06 -1.34
CA PHE A 237 -20.64 11.18 -2.14
C PHE A 237 -19.29 10.81 -2.75
N ILE A 238 -19.22 10.79 -4.08
CA ILE A 238 -17.97 10.67 -4.83
C ILE A 238 -17.55 12.08 -5.25
N PRO A 239 -16.39 12.57 -4.78
CA PRO A 239 -15.92 13.90 -5.15
C PRO A 239 -15.58 14.00 -6.64
N PRO A 240 -15.68 15.19 -7.25
CA PRO A 240 -15.21 15.40 -8.62
C PRO A 240 -13.70 15.15 -8.74
N ALA A 241 -13.28 14.33 -9.71
CA ALA A 241 -11.87 14.16 -10.06
C ALA A 241 -11.27 15.49 -10.59
N PRO A 242 -9.99 15.80 -10.32
CA PRO A 242 -8.98 15.00 -9.62
C PRO A 242 -8.99 15.14 -8.08
N GLY A 243 -10.07 15.63 -7.46
CA GLY A 243 -10.06 16.06 -6.06
C GLY A 243 -9.35 17.41 -5.91
N THR A 244 -9.43 18.01 -4.72
CA THR A 244 -8.92 19.38 -4.48
C THR A 244 -7.52 19.42 -3.87
N ASP A 245 -6.82 18.29 -3.76
CA ASP A 245 -5.55 18.13 -3.02
C ASP A 245 -5.61 18.54 -1.52
N SER A 246 -6.77 19.02 -1.04
CA SER A 246 -7.02 19.27 0.37
C SER A 246 -7.55 17.98 0.99
N LEU A 247 -6.79 17.46 1.94
CA LEU A 247 -6.92 16.12 2.51
C LEU A 247 -8.27 15.87 3.25
N TYR A 248 -9.11 16.89 3.48
CA TYR A 248 -10.18 16.85 4.50
C TYR A 248 -11.51 17.56 4.19
N GLN A 249 -11.74 18.13 3.00
CA GLN A 249 -13.07 18.70 2.69
C GLN A 249 -14.09 17.67 2.17
N MET A 250 -13.78 16.39 2.27
CA MET A 250 -14.63 15.27 1.84
C MET A 250 -15.07 14.41 3.03
N ILE A 251 -15.00 14.96 4.24
CA ILE A 251 -15.74 14.50 5.42
C ILE A 251 -17.03 15.32 5.50
#